data_AF-A0A397DZ89-F1
#
_entry.id   AF-A0A397DZ89-F1
#
_cell.length_a   1.000
_cell.length_b   1.000
_cell.length_c   1.000
_cell.angle_alpha   90.00
_cell.angle_beta   90.00
_cell.angle_gamma   90.00
#
_symmetry.space_group_name_H-M   'P 1'
#
loop_
_entity.id
_entity.type
_entity.pdbx_description
1 polymer ?
#
loop_
_entity_poly.entity_id
_entity_poly.type
_entity_poly.pdbx_seq_one_letter_code
_entity_poly.pdbx_strand_id
1 'polypeptide(L)'
;MPIRSIWRHALQGELQLIIGPMFSGKSTELIRRMRRYQHAQLKCMVVKSKIDDRYTNDSLVSTHDRQMMKANPLTRLEDMGDEFMKYDVIGIDEGQFFTDPFQHVCDLIPRAESVTKLSAVCAICGSDAGILTRWNVDFAQECL
;
A
#
# COMPACT_ATOMS: atom_id res chain seq x y z
N MET A 1 -7.54 -1.18 -35.88
CA MET A 1 -8.79 -1.15 -35.10
C MET A 1 -8.51 -0.50 -33.77
N PRO A 2 -9.15 0.63 -33.37
CA PRO A 2 -8.76 1.28 -32.13
C PRO A 2 -9.44 0.61 -30.93
N ILE A 3 -8.60 0.21 -29.97
CA ILE A 3 -8.92 -0.29 -28.61
C ILE A 3 -9.49 0.87 -27.77
N ARG A 4 -10.55 1.53 -28.24
CA ARG A 4 -11.16 2.69 -27.57
C ARG A 4 -12.39 2.34 -26.73
N SER A 5 -12.94 1.13 -26.87
CA SER A 5 -14.20 0.73 -26.21
C SER A 5 -14.03 0.14 -24.81
N ILE A 6 -12.82 -0.29 -24.42
CA ILE A 6 -12.57 -0.89 -23.08
C ILE A 6 -12.42 0.20 -22.00
N TRP A 7 -12.01 1.42 -22.37
CA TRP A 7 -11.71 2.51 -21.44
C TRP A 7 -12.93 3.35 -21.01
N ARG A 8 -14.18 2.91 -21.21
CA ARG A 8 -15.33 3.68 -20.71
C ARG A 8 -15.39 3.75 -19.18
N HIS A 9 -14.78 2.81 -18.47
CA HIS A 9 -14.59 2.89 -17.01
C HIS A 9 -13.41 3.77 -16.58
N ALA A 10 -12.55 4.19 -17.51
CA ALA A 10 -11.26 4.83 -17.21
C ALA A 10 -11.32 6.35 -17.04
N LEU A 11 -12.52 6.92 -17.11
CA LEU A 11 -12.73 8.36 -16.87
C LEU A 11 -12.99 8.67 -15.39
N GLN A 12 -13.09 7.65 -14.53
CA GLN A 12 -13.30 7.83 -13.09
C GLN A 12 -12.08 7.27 -12.35
N GLY A 13 -11.57 8.02 -11.37
CA GLY A 13 -10.54 7.53 -10.47
C GLY A 13 -11.08 6.38 -9.62
N GLU A 14 -10.19 5.46 -9.23
CA GLU A 14 -10.52 4.32 -8.36
C GLU A 14 -9.58 4.33 -7.14
N LEU A 15 -10.15 4.17 -5.96
CA LEU A 15 -9.47 3.93 -4.70
C LEU A 15 -9.47 2.42 -4.41
N GLN A 16 -8.28 1.81 -4.49
CA GLN A 16 -8.04 0.42 -4.13
C GLN A 16 -7.32 0.33 -2.79
N LEU A 17 -7.89 -0.38 -1.83
CA LEU A 17 -7.31 -0.55 -0.51
C LEU A 17 -6.75 -1.97 -0.33
N ILE A 18 -5.48 -2.07 0.07
CA ILE A 18 -4.84 -3.34 0.46
C ILE A 18 -4.62 -3.30 1.97
N ILE A 19 -5.36 -4.13 2.71
CA ILE A 19 -5.28 -4.22 4.17
C ILE A 19 -4.79 -5.58 4.62
N GLY A 20 -4.26 -5.66 5.83
CA GLY A 20 -3.79 -6.92 6.41
C GLY A 20 -2.73 -6.71 7.49
N PRO A 21 -2.43 -7.74 8.30
CA PRO A 21 -1.38 -7.68 9.30
C PRO A 21 0.00 -7.43 8.68
N MET A 22 1.01 -7.06 9.47
CA MET A 22 2.40 -7.10 9.00
C MET A 22 2.73 -8.52 8.52
N PHE A 23 3.66 -8.64 7.56
CA PHE A 23 4.07 -9.90 6.93
C PHE A 23 3.02 -10.59 6.04
N SER A 24 1.83 -10.02 5.87
CA SER A 24 0.84 -10.49 4.88
C SER A 24 1.17 -10.13 3.42
N GLY A 25 2.29 -9.44 3.17
CA GLY A 25 2.73 -9.09 1.81
C GLY A 25 2.08 -7.85 1.19
N LYS A 26 1.49 -6.94 1.97
CA LYS A 26 0.86 -5.70 1.47
C LYS A 26 1.73 -4.90 0.50
N SER A 27 2.94 -4.54 0.90
CA SER A 27 3.87 -3.76 0.06
C SER A 27 4.27 -4.54 -1.20
N THR A 28 4.39 -5.88 -1.12
CA THR A 28 4.61 -6.74 -2.28
C THR A 28 3.45 -6.68 -3.26
N GLU A 29 2.21 -6.79 -2.77
CA GLU A 29 1.01 -6.69 -3.61
C GLU A 29 0.86 -5.30 -4.23
N LEU A 30 1.12 -4.24 -3.47
CA LEU A 30 1.15 -2.86 -3.96
C LEU A 30 2.12 -2.73 -5.13
N ILE A 31 3.40 -3.10 -4.94
CA ILE A 31 4.42 -3.02 -5.99
C ILE A 31 4.05 -3.88 -7.20
N ARG A 32 3.50 -5.08 -6.98
CA ARG A 32 3.03 -5.95 -8.07
C ARG A 32 1.96 -5.27 -8.92
N ARG A 33 0.99 -4.58 -8.30
CA ARG A 33 -0.02 -3.79 -9.02
C ARG A 33 0.61 -2.63 -9.77
N MET A 34 1.48 -1.86 -9.12
CA MET A 34 2.18 -0.72 -9.72
C MET A 34 2.98 -1.13 -10.97
N ARG A 35 3.71 -2.25 -10.94
CA ARG A 35 4.43 -2.75 -12.11
C ARG A 35 3.52 -3.06 -13.28
N ARG A 36 2.32 -3.63 -13.05
CA ARG A 36 1.37 -3.88 -14.14
C ARG A 36 0.95 -2.60 -14.83
N TYR A 37 0.70 -1.53 -14.07
CA TYR A 37 0.36 -0.22 -14.64
C TYR A 37 1.55 0.42 -15.38
N GLN A 38 2.77 0.29 -14.86
CA GLN A 38 3.98 0.73 -15.57
C GLN A 38 4.20 -0.03 -16.89
N HIS A 39 3.99 -1.34 -16.91
CA HIS A 39 4.05 -2.13 -18.14
C HIS A 39 3.02 -1.68 -19.17
N ALA A 40 1.83 -1.24 -18.71
CA ALA A 40 0.81 -0.61 -19.54
C ALA A 40 1.14 0.84 -19.96
N GLN A 41 2.37 1.32 -19.71
CA GLN A 41 2.86 2.67 -20.05
C GLN A 41 2.13 3.81 -19.32
N LEU A 42 1.54 3.54 -18.15
CA LEU A 42 0.96 4.57 -17.30
C LEU A 42 2.03 5.22 -16.41
N LYS A 43 1.90 6.53 -16.17
CA LYS A 43 2.76 7.28 -15.25
C LYS A 43 2.40 6.90 -13.82
N CYS A 44 3.31 6.20 -13.16
CA CYS A 44 3.09 5.67 -11.81
C CYS A 44 4.00 6.35 -10.80
N MET A 45 3.47 6.69 -9.62
CA MET A 45 4.25 7.18 -8.48
C MET A 45 3.99 6.33 -7.25
N VAL A 46 5.03 6.02 -6.46
CA VAL A 46 4.88 5.39 -5.15
C VAL A 46 5.29 6.40 -4.07
N VAL A 47 4.47 6.48 -3.02
CA VAL A 47 4.67 7.32 -1.85
C VAL A 47 4.88 6.43 -0.64
N LYS A 48 5.79 6.84 0.25
CA LYS A 48 6.01 6.20 1.54
C LYS A 48 6.01 7.25 2.65
N SER A 49 5.47 6.92 3.82
CA SER A 49 5.56 7.81 4.99
C SER A 49 6.99 7.90 5.52
N LYS A 50 7.44 9.13 5.84
CA LYS A 50 8.71 9.41 6.53
C LYS A 50 8.75 8.89 7.97
N ILE A 51 7.58 8.62 8.57
CA ILE A 51 7.47 8.11 9.94
C ILE A 51 7.95 6.65 10.02
N ASP A 52 7.93 5.92 8.90
CA ASP A 52 8.41 4.54 8.85
C ASP A 52 9.96 4.49 8.75
N ASP A 53 10.64 4.62 9.90
CA ASP A 53 12.10 4.54 10.05
C ASP A 53 12.63 3.10 10.18
N ARG A 54 11.75 2.10 10.14
CA ARG A 54 12.06 0.66 10.35
C ARG A 54 12.98 0.07 9.28
N TYR A 55 13.22 0.79 8.18
CA TYR A 55 14.19 0.45 7.14
C TYR A 55 14.93 1.73 6.72
N THR A 56 16.06 2.02 7.37
CA THR A 56 17.17 2.93 7.00
C THR A 56 16.95 3.84 5.78
N ASN A 57 16.98 5.17 5.98
CA ASN A 57 17.43 6.31 5.14
C ASN A 57 17.39 6.28 3.59
N ASP A 58 16.87 5.25 2.95
CA ASP A 58 16.91 5.06 1.52
C ASP A 58 15.51 5.29 0.96
N SER A 59 15.45 6.08 -0.10
CA SER A 59 14.23 6.52 -0.79
C SER A 59 13.59 5.40 -1.65
N LEU A 60 13.66 4.18 -1.14
CA LEU A 60 13.37 2.93 -1.84
C LEU A 60 12.33 2.15 -1.03
N VAL A 61 11.25 1.72 -1.69
CA VAL A 61 10.36 0.71 -1.10
C VAL A 61 11.08 -0.63 -1.24
N SER A 62 11.79 -1.01 -0.17
CA SER A 62 12.46 -2.28 -0.06
C SER A 62 11.43 -3.38 0.25
N THR A 63 10.98 -4.05 -0.81
CA THR A 63 10.50 -5.42 -0.66
C THR A 63 11.72 -6.33 -0.61
N HIS A 64 11.65 -7.40 0.19
CA HIS A 64 12.68 -8.45 0.31
C HIS A 64 13.12 -9.06 -1.05
N ASP A 65 12.40 -8.78 -2.15
CA ASP A 65 12.57 -9.31 -3.51
C ASP A 65 13.43 -8.45 -4.48
N ARG A 66 14.32 -7.59 -3.99
CA ARG A 66 15.35 -6.86 -4.80
C ARG A 66 14.85 -6.01 -5.98
N GLN A 67 13.55 -5.78 -6.12
CA GLN A 67 12.98 -4.95 -7.20
C GLN A 67 12.35 -3.69 -6.60
N MET A 68 13.14 -2.64 -6.47
CA MET A 68 12.75 -1.40 -5.80
C MET A 68 12.16 -0.39 -6.80
N MET A 69 10.98 0.17 -6.50
CA MET A 69 10.49 1.39 -7.14
C MET A 69 10.94 2.58 -6.30
N LYS A 70 11.38 3.67 -6.95
CA LYS A 70 11.67 4.94 -6.27
C LYS A 70 10.38 5.39 -5.56
N ALA A 71 10.47 5.61 -4.26
CA ALA A 71 9.38 6.19 -3.49
C ALA A 71 9.72 7.61 -3.08
N ASN A 72 8.72 8.48 -3.13
CA ASN A 72 8.82 9.83 -2.60
C ASN A 72 8.47 9.77 -1.11
N PRO A 73 9.43 10.01 -0.19
CA PRO A 73 9.14 10.03 1.23
C PRO A 73 8.36 11.30 1.57
N LEU A 74 7.20 11.16 2.20
CA LEU A 74 6.33 12.27 2.60
C LEU A 74 5.95 12.19 4.07
N THR A 75 5.71 13.34 4.70
CA THR A 75 5.08 13.38 6.02
C THR A 75 3.56 13.47 5.87
N ARG A 76 3.09 14.30 4.94
CA ARG A 76 1.67 14.48 4.60
C ARG A 76 1.45 14.20 3.12
N LEU A 77 0.31 13.62 2.76
CA LEU A 77 -0.08 13.42 1.36
C LEU A 77 -0.33 14.78 0.69
N GLU A 78 -0.91 15.73 1.41
CA GLU A 78 -1.18 17.09 0.91
C GLU A 78 0.08 17.84 0.46
N ASP A 79 1.26 17.48 0.98
CA ASP A 79 2.54 18.12 0.62
C ASP A 79 2.89 17.97 -0.88
N MET A 80 2.32 16.98 -1.57
CA MET A 80 2.50 16.81 -3.02
C MET A 80 1.65 17.79 -3.85
N GLY A 81 0.52 18.27 -3.31
CA GLY A 81 -0.42 19.14 -4.00
C GLY A 81 -0.73 18.71 -5.44
N ASP A 82 -0.61 19.67 -6.38
CA ASP A 82 -0.90 19.47 -7.80
C ASP A 82 0.06 18.50 -8.51
N GLU A 83 1.16 18.11 -7.88
CA GLU A 83 2.10 17.16 -8.49
C GLU A 83 1.45 15.78 -8.70
N PHE A 84 0.49 15.39 -7.86
CA PHE A 84 -0.29 14.16 -8.07
C PHE A 84 -0.98 14.13 -9.43
N MET A 85 -1.39 15.27 -9.98
CA MET A 85 -2.08 15.38 -11.26
C MET A 85 -1.20 15.02 -12.47
N LYS A 86 0.12 14.85 -12.27
CA LYS A 86 1.06 14.44 -13.33
C LYS A 86 1.09 12.91 -13.53
N TYR A 87 0.48 12.15 -12.63
CA TYR A 87 0.53 10.70 -12.60
C TYR A 87 -0.86 10.10 -12.84
N ASP A 88 -0.89 8.96 -13.53
CA ASP A 88 -2.11 8.20 -13.80
C ASP A 88 -2.44 7.25 -12.63
N VAL A 89 -1.42 6.78 -11.91
CA VAL A 89 -1.55 5.83 -10.79
C VAL A 89 -0.64 6.24 -9.64
N ILE A 90 -1.21 6.35 -8.44
CA ILE A 90 -0.49 6.67 -7.21
C ILE A 90 -0.63 5.51 -6.24
N GLY A 91 0.49 4.91 -5.86
CA GLY A 91 0.56 3.88 -4.83
C GLY A 91 1.03 4.48 -3.51
N ILE A 92 0.32 4.22 -2.41
CA ILE A 92 0.67 4.71 -1.07
C ILE A 92 1.01 3.49 -0.21
N ASP A 93 2.28 3.38 0.19
CA ASP A 93 2.75 2.35 1.12
C ASP A 93 2.70 2.84 2.56
N GLU A 94 2.41 1.94 3.49
CA GLU A 94 2.23 2.24 4.93
C GLU A 94 1.24 3.40 5.19
N GLY A 95 0.10 3.35 4.48
CA GLY A 95 -0.94 4.38 4.49
C GLY A 95 -1.46 4.76 5.89
N GLN A 96 -1.34 3.88 6.89
CA GLN A 96 -1.76 4.14 8.27
C GLN A 96 -0.97 5.21 9.00
N PHE A 97 0.18 5.62 8.46
CA PHE A 97 0.98 6.72 9.02
C PHE A 97 0.58 8.10 8.48
N PHE A 98 -0.26 8.16 7.45
CA PHE A 98 -0.84 9.42 6.99
C PHE A 98 -2.15 9.71 7.73
N THR A 99 -2.28 10.93 8.22
CA THR A 99 -3.49 11.43 8.91
C THR A 99 -4.20 12.53 8.10
N ASP A 100 -3.84 12.64 6.82
CA ASP A 100 -4.37 13.58 5.85
C ASP A 100 -4.48 12.86 4.49
N PRO A 101 -5.57 13.04 3.72
CA PRO A 101 -6.79 13.81 4.05
C PRO A 101 -7.79 13.04 4.93
N PHE A 102 -7.40 11.91 5.52
CA PHE A 102 -8.25 11.04 6.34
C PHE A 102 -7.62 10.81 7.71
N GLN A 103 -8.43 10.66 8.75
CA GLN A 103 -7.91 10.50 10.12
C GLN A 103 -7.41 9.07 10.36
N HIS A 104 -8.13 8.08 9.84
CA HIS A 104 -7.78 6.66 9.94
C HIS A 104 -7.93 5.96 8.59
N VAL A 105 -7.07 4.99 8.30
CA VAL A 105 -7.20 4.17 7.06
C VAL A 105 -8.55 3.47 6.98
N CYS A 106 -9.18 3.16 8.12
CA CYS A 106 -10.53 2.59 8.17
C CYS A 106 -11.59 3.52 7.54
N ASP A 107 -11.37 4.83 7.57
CA ASP A 107 -12.29 5.82 6.97
C ASP A 107 -12.31 5.72 5.43
N LEU A 108 -11.31 5.08 4.84
CA LEU A 108 -11.22 4.84 3.40
C LEU A 108 -12.01 3.60 2.95
N ILE A 109 -12.28 2.64 3.84
CA ILE A 109 -13.00 1.40 3.51
C ILE A 109 -14.35 1.68 2.81
N PRO A 110 -15.24 2.53 3.35
CA PRO A 110 -16.52 2.80 2.69
C PRO A 110 -16.41 3.63 1.41
N ARG A 111 -15.24 4.23 1.15
CA ARG A 111 -14.97 5.06 -0.03
C ARG A 111 -14.24 4.30 -1.13
N ALA A 112 -13.66 3.14 -0.81
CA ALA A 112 -12.88 2.34 -1.74
C ALA A 112 -13.79 1.52 -2.64
N GLU A 113 -13.56 1.57 -3.95
CA GLU A 113 -14.22 0.73 -4.94
C GLU A 113 -13.80 -0.74 -4.77
N SER A 114 -12.58 -1.00 -4.27
CA SER A 114 -12.14 -2.34 -3.95
C SER A 114 -11.29 -2.40 -2.68
N VAL A 115 -11.55 -3.43 -1.85
CA VAL A 115 -10.78 -3.72 -0.63
C VAL A 115 -10.26 -5.15 -0.70
N THR A 116 -8.94 -5.30 -0.67
CA THR A 116 -8.24 -6.59 -0.63
C THR A 116 -7.68 -6.82 0.76
N LYS A 117 -8.22 -7.79 1.50
CA LYS A 117 -7.68 -8.21 2.80
C LYS A 117 -6.71 -9.37 2.61
N LEU A 118 -5.45 -9.13 2.91
CA LEU A 118 -4.40 -10.15 2.95
C LEU A 118 -4.30 -10.74 4.36
N SER A 119 -4.00 -12.03 4.43
CA SER A 119 -3.69 -12.75 5.67
C SER A 119 -2.20 -13.02 5.75
N ALA A 120 -1.65 -13.05 6.97
CA ALA A 120 -0.32 -13.61 7.21
C ALA A 120 -0.47 -15.06 7.66
N VAL A 121 0.62 -15.81 7.67
CA VAL A 121 0.66 -17.13 8.33
C VAL A 121 1.11 -16.93 9.76
N CYS A 122 0.36 -17.47 10.73
CA CYS A 122 0.75 -17.42 12.13
C CYS A 122 2.04 -18.20 12.35
N ALA A 123 3.07 -17.54 12.88
CA ALA A 123 4.36 -18.17 13.18
C ALA A 123 4.28 -19.21 14.31
N ILE A 124 3.16 -19.29 15.03
CA ILE A 124 2.95 -20.19 16.17
C ILE A 124 2.22 -21.47 15.73
N CYS A 125 1.04 -21.33 15.12
CA CYS A 125 0.16 -22.46 14.78
C CYS A 125 0.08 -22.78 13.29
N GLY A 126 0.67 -21.96 12.41
CA GLY A 126 0.63 -22.15 10.96
C GLY A 126 -0.72 -21.87 10.29
N SER A 127 -1.74 -21.43 11.04
CA SER A 127 -3.04 -21.03 10.49
C SER A 127 -3.02 -19.59 9.97
N ASP A 128 -4.02 -19.21 9.18
CA ASP A 128 -4.21 -17.84 8.70
C ASP A 128 -4.38 -16.87 9.89
N ALA A 129 -3.46 -15.90 10.00
CA ALA A 129 -3.49 -14.85 10.99
C ALA A 129 -4.17 -13.60 10.40
N GLY A 130 -5.34 -13.25 10.93
CA GLY A 130 -6.06 -12.02 10.59
C GLY A 130 -5.67 -10.80 11.44
N ILE A 131 -4.97 -11.02 12.56
CA ILE A 131 -4.55 -10.00 13.55
C ILE A 131 -3.09 -10.30 13.94
N LEU A 132 -2.28 -9.26 14.13
CA LEU A 132 -0.94 -9.40 14.71
C LEU A 132 -1.03 -9.47 16.23
N THR A 133 -0.28 -10.38 16.84
CA THR A 133 0.14 -10.26 18.23
C THR A 133 1.36 -9.32 18.31
N ARG A 134 1.32 -8.33 19.22
CA ARG A 134 2.51 -7.53 19.55
C ARG A 134 3.33 -8.36 20.55
N TRP A 135 4.54 -8.76 20.16
CA TRP A 135 5.45 -9.49 21.05
C TRP A 135 5.95 -8.55 22.15
N ASN A 136 5.40 -8.68 23.36
CA ASN A 136 6.09 -8.24 24.57
C ASN A 136 6.84 -9.46 25.11
N VAL A 137 8.11 -9.27 25.49
CA VAL A 137 9.04 -10.32 25.94
C VAL A 137 8.61 -11.10 27.20
N ASP A 138 7.45 -10.81 27.78
CA ASP A 138 7.06 -11.29 29.12
C ASP A 138 5.73 -12.05 29.22
N PHE A 139 4.99 -12.33 28.13
CA PHE A 139 3.69 -13.03 28.25
C PHE A 139 3.45 -14.10 27.16
N ALA A 140 2.79 -15.18 27.59
CA ALA A 140 2.55 -16.42 26.86
C ALA A 140 1.96 -16.22 25.45
N GLN A 141 2.40 -17.08 24.52
CA GLN A 141 1.91 -17.17 23.14
C GLN A 141 0.45 -17.62 23.11
N GLU A 142 -0.47 -16.69 22.84
CA GLU A 142 -1.86 -17.03 22.49
C GLU A 142 -2.14 -16.63 21.04
N CYS A 143 -2.74 -17.56 20.29
CA CYS A 143 -3.31 -17.26 18.98
C CYS A 143 -4.66 -16.56 19.23
N LEU A 144 -4.76 -15.27 18.88
CA LEU A 144 -6.01 -14.52 18.89
C LEU A 144 -6.79 -14.76 17.60
#